data_AF-A0A0C7N9Q1-F1
#
_entry.id   AF-A0A0C7N9Q1-F1
#
_cell.length_a   1.000
_cell.length_b   1.000
_cell.length_c   1.000
_cell.angle_alpha   90.00
_cell.angle_beta   90.00
_cell.angle_gamma   90.00
#
_symmetry.space_group_name_H-M   'P 1'
#
loop_
_entity.id
_entity.type
_entity.pdbx_description
1 polymer ?
#
loop_
_entity_poly.entity_id
_entity_poly.type
_entity_poly.pdbx_seq_one_letter_code
_entity_poly.pdbx_strand_id
1 'polypeptide(L)'
;MIERAQKGTTLAGNLRYESFYAPATQCRSSRARDFLRTQLGIPWCKPVGKCRFREDRFAALCCERLIYYAHLSSEKNNFYYEIEELTLYPCESVARTNNVMSSSYVVVQLGSRVIRIGHCGDPEPLLTYFWPIDQAYNERLTTRLFRQWVQDPLMVDCRKTHVLVVENVLLPVETKKMMARIFQELCIAEVIFIPDALMCLVAAGLRNGLVIDVGWEHLLAIPVADLRILDCGLEISTKGGHWLARQISSVIRTEPSDLDEIVETVLSKTSKLSIEVRSVQKKLIEELIGQDNASDFDSDEFPIFELVSCSHDSLPIDVRKSIKKHVVMSGLASRVPSLRAHCEMLLQDFCFLDTLGPWIGGSLYFEQLLRISTERDCELSELVPNDWHAQRFKVYK
;
A
#
# COMPACT_ATOMS: atom_id res chain seq x y z
N MET A 1 14.95 -12.68 67.38
CA MET A 1 14.78 -11.28 66.94
C MET A 1 15.06 -11.30 65.44
N ILE A 2 14.05 -11.31 64.56
CA ILE A 2 13.18 -10.17 64.14
C ILE A 2 13.99 -9.20 63.27
N GLU A 3 13.65 -8.85 62.02
CA GLU A 3 12.59 -9.32 61.10
C GLU A 3 12.93 -8.99 59.62
N ARG A 4 12.19 -9.61 58.68
CA ARG A 4 11.74 -9.16 57.32
C ARG A 4 12.29 -7.83 56.74
N ALA A 5 12.58 -7.73 55.44
CA ALA A 5 11.54 -7.79 54.41
C ALA A 5 12.02 -8.06 52.97
N GLN A 6 11.22 -8.81 52.21
CA GLN A 6 11.25 -8.89 50.74
C GLN A 6 10.59 -7.65 50.12
N LYS A 7 11.00 -7.27 48.91
CA LYS A 7 10.13 -6.66 47.90
C LYS A 7 10.73 -6.82 46.51
N GLY A 8 10.02 -7.52 45.63
CA GLY A 8 10.34 -7.55 44.20
C GLY A 8 9.80 -6.30 43.49
N THR A 9 10.35 -6.01 42.30
CA THR A 9 9.89 -4.92 41.43
C THR A 9 9.41 -5.48 40.09
N THR A 10 8.09 -5.41 39.90
CA THR A 10 7.42 -5.65 38.62
C THR A 10 7.69 -4.48 37.67
N LEU A 11 8.24 -4.76 36.49
CA LEU A 11 8.32 -3.79 35.40
C LEU A 11 7.02 -3.81 34.57
N ALA A 12 6.04 -3.05 35.04
CA ALA A 12 4.87 -2.69 34.23
C ALA A 12 5.24 -1.50 33.33
N GLY A 13 5.48 -1.76 32.04
CA GLY A 13 5.67 -0.71 31.03
C GLY A 13 4.32 -0.13 30.62
N ASN A 14 4.04 1.11 31.01
CA ASN A 14 2.79 1.79 30.67
C ASN A 14 2.68 2.05 29.16
N LEU A 15 1.68 1.43 28.51
CA LEU A 15 1.19 1.87 27.22
C LEU A 15 0.45 3.20 27.40
N ARG A 16 0.96 4.29 26.83
CA ARG A 16 0.20 5.54 26.72
C ARG A 16 -0.70 5.48 25.49
N TYR A 17 -2.01 5.44 25.73
CA TYR A 17 -2.98 5.89 24.74
C TYR A 17 -3.01 7.43 24.77
N GLU A 18 -2.61 8.07 23.67
CA GLU A 18 -2.90 9.49 23.46
C GLU A 18 -4.13 9.63 22.55
N SER A 19 -5.29 9.79 23.17
CA SER A 19 -6.55 10.06 22.49
C SER A 19 -6.68 11.55 22.18
N PHE A 20 -6.38 11.94 20.93
CA PHE A 20 -6.64 13.29 20.44
C PHE A 20 -8.14 13.54 20.20
N TYR A 21 -8.87 13.78 21.29
CA TYR A 21 -10.21 14.36 21.24
C TYR A 21 -10.11 15.87 20.92
N ALA A 22 -10.40 16.25 19.67
CA ALA A 22 -10.76 17.62 19.34
C ALA A 22 -12.22 17.88 19.74
N PRO A 23 -12.56 19.02 20.37
CA PRO A 23 -13.90 19.26 20.91
C PRO A 23 -14.92 19.50 19.79
N ALA A 24 -16.06 18.80 19.89
CA ALA A 24 -17.18 18.95 18.95
C ALA A 24 -17.79 20.36 19.02
N THR A 25 -17.56 21.18 18.00
CA THR A 25 -18.33 22.42 17.79
C THR A 25 -19.63 22.11 17.05
N GLN A 26 -20.73 22.51 17.68
CA GLN A 26 -22.08 22.12 17.32
C GLN A 26 -22.59 22.97 16.14
N CYS A 27 -22.51 22.45 14.91
CA CYS A 27 -23.10 23.11 13.73
C CYS A 27 -24.25 22.27 13.15
N ARG A 28 -25.49 22.67 13.43
CA ARG A 28 -26.70 22.10 12.80
C ARG A 28 -26.98 22.77 11.44
N SER A 29 -27.69 22.04 10.60
CA SER A 29 -28.35 22.45 9.33
C SER A 29 -27.54 22.35 8.02
N SER A 30 -27.80 21.24 7.30
CA SER A 30 -28.15 21.24 5.87
C SER A 30 -27.44 22.24 4.93
N ARG A 31 -26.17 22.00 4.59
CA ARG A 31 -25.50 22.66 3.44
C ARG A 31 -24.27 21.88 2.93
N ALA A 32 -24.50 20.68 2.40
CA ALA A 32 -23.45 19.82 1.82
C ALA A 32 -23.78 19.35 0.37
N ARG A 33 -24.55 20.14 -0.39
CA ARG A 33 -24.86 19.85 -1.82
C ARG A 33 -24.57 20.99 -2.80
N ASP A 34 -24.25 22.20 -2.32
CA ASP A 34 -24.14 23.41 -3.16
C ASP A 34 -22.71 23.94 -3.36
N PHE A 35 -21.67 23.24 -2.89
CA PHE A 35 -20.28 23.74 -3.00
C PHE A 35 -19.63 23.52 -4.39
N LEU A 36 -20.28 22.76 -5.29
CA LEU A 36 -19.79 22.45 -6.64
C LEU A 36 -20.35 23.37 -7.75
N ARG A 37 -20.69 24.64 -7.45
CA ARG A 37 -21.44 25.49 -8.41
C ARG A 37 -20.89 26.86 -8.82
N THR A 38 -19.82 27.38 -8.22
CA THR A 38 -19.23 28.66 -8.67
C THR A 38 -17.77 28.81 -8.23
N GLN A 39 -16.82 28.63 -9.16
CA GLN A 39 -15.49 29.29 -9.21
C GLN A 39 -14.67 28.87 -10.46
N LEU A 40 -15.24 29.05 -11.68
CA LEU A 40 -14.45 29.14 -12.93
C LEU A 40 -15.13 30.13 -13.88
N GLY A 41 -14.60 31.36 -13.95
CA GLY A 41 -15.12 32.41 -14.82
C GLY A 41 -14.66 32.26 -16.26
N ILE A 42 -15.39 31.49 -17.07
CA ILE A 42 -15.15 31.34 -18.52
C ILE A 42 -16.47 31.67 -19.26
N PRO A 43 -16.44 32.49 -20.34
CA PRO A 43 -17.66 33.07 -20.92
C PRO A 43 -18.52 32.06 -21.69
N TRP A 44 -19.82 32.36 -21.74
CA TRP A 44 -20.84 31.59 -22.46
C TRP A 44 -20.58 31.51 -23.98
N CYS A 45 -20.49 30.29 -24.51
CA CYS A 45 -20.83 29.99 -25.89
C CYS A 45 -22.21 29.31 -25.97
N LYS A 46 -23.06 29.77 -26.88
CA LYS A 46 -24.45 29.29 -27.05
C LYS A 46 -24.51 27.90 -27.71
N PRO A 47 -25.60 27.13 -27.48
CA PRO A 47 -25.65 25.72 -27.83
C PRO A 47 -26.03 25.47 -29.29
N VAL A 48 -25.34 24.53 -29.94
CA VAL A 48 -25.76 23.89 -31.20
C VAL A 48 -25.43 22.40 -31.16
N GLY A 49 -26.40 21.54 -31.49
CA GLY A 49 -26.17 20.11 -31.74
C GLY A 49 -26.62 19.17 -30.62
N LYS A 50 -27.70 18.43 -30.85
CA LYS A 50 -28.13 17.30 -30.01
C LYS A 50 -27.20 16.10 -30.24
N CYS A 51 -26.26 15.84 -29.32
CA CYS A 51 -25.65 14.51 -29.22
C CYS A 51 -26.39 13.68 -28.16
N ARG A 52 -27.13 12.65 -28.62
CA ARG A 52 -27.59 11.57 -27.74
C ARG A 52 -26.34 10.79 -27.29
N PHE A 53 -25.98 10.90 -26.01
CA PHE A 53 -25.14 9.88 -25.41
C PHE A 53 -25.94 8.57 -25.36
N ARG A 54 -25.35 7.48 -25.88
CA ARG A 54 -25.82 6.12 -25.62
C ARG A 54 -25.17 5.66 -24.31
N GLU A 55 -25.95 5.10 -23.41
CA GLU A 55 -25.46 4.51 -22.16
C GLU A 55 -24.78 3.14 -22.37
N ASP A 56 -24.94 2.55 -23.56
CA ASP A 56 -24.40 1.22 -23.90
C ASP A 56 -22.95 1.26 -24.44
N ARG A 57 -21.94 1.34 -23.56
CA ARG A 57 -20.64 0.66 -23.79
C ARG A 57 -19.65 0.53 -22.60
N PHE A 58 -20.10 0.51 -21.34
CA PHE A 58 -19.23 0.19 -20.20
C PHE A 58 -19.15 -1.31 -19.85
N ALA A 59 -20.04 -2.16 -20.42
CA ALA A 59 -20.31 -3.51 -19.93
C ALA A 59 -19.72 -4.68 -20.76
N ALA A 60 -18.88 -4.43 -21.77
CA ALA A 60 -18.30 -5.50 -22.59
C ALA A 60 -16.87 -5.16 -23.06
N LEU A 61 -15.99 -6.17 -22.99
CA LEU A 61 -14.57 -6.17 -23.41
C LEU A 61 -13.59 -5.41 -22.48
N CYS A 62 -13.26 -6.03 -21.33
CA CYS A 62 -11.90 -6.09 -20.75
C CYS A 62 -11.88 -6.97 -19.47
N CYS A 63 -12.39 -8.20 -19.55
CA CYS A 63 -12.35 -9.18 -18.46
C CYS A 63 -11.61 -10.44 -18.91
N GLU A 64 -10.27 -10.36 -18.99
CA GLU A 64 -9.42 -11.55 -19.07
C GLU A 64 -8.44 -11.59 -17.86
N ARG A 65 -8.93 -12.28 -16.82
CA ARG A 65 -8.24 -13.04 -15.75
C ARG A 65 -6.88 -12.53 -15.22
N LEU A 66 -6.82 -12.14 -13.93
CA LEU A 66 -5.59 -12.01 -13.10
C LEU A 66 -5.90 -11.67 -11.61
N ILE A 67 -6.11 -12.65 -10.70
CA ILE A 67 -6.26 -12.47 -9.22
C ILE A 67 -5.79 -13.75 -8.47
N TYR A 68 -5.14 -13.69 -7.29
CA TYR A 68 -4.69 -14.88 -6.52
C TYR A 68 -5.58 -15.38 -5.39
N TYR A 69 -5.59 -16.72 -5.31
CA TYR A 69 -6.03 -17.54 -4.19
C TYR A 69 -4.92 -18.53 -3.77
N ALA A 70 -4.96 -18.96 -2.51
CA ALA A 70 -4.42 -20.23 -2.08
C ALA A 70 -5.59 -21.15 -1.66
N HIS A 71 -5.85 -22.22 -2.40
CA HIS A 71 -6.88 -23.19 -2.02
C HIS A 71 -6.24 -24.43 -1.36
N LEU A 72 -6.54 -24.63 -0.08
CA LEU A 72 -6.07 -25.75 0.72
C LEU A 72 -6.94 -26.99 0.48
N SER A 73 -6.57 -27.81 -0.51
CA SER A 73 -7.12 -29.15 -0.69
C SER A 73 -6.22 -30.20 -0.04
N SER A 74 -6.78 -31.03 0.83
CA SER A 74 -6.10 -32.18 1.43
C SER A 74 -6.51 -33.48 0.71
N GLU A 75 -5.72 -33.91 -0.27
CA GLU A 75 -5.78 -35.28 -0.79
C GLU A 75 -4.39 -35.87 -1.07
N LYS A 76 -4.29 -37.20 -1.03
CA LYS A 76 -3.15 -37.91 -0.44
C LYS A 76 -2.08 -38.44 -1.41
N ASN A 77 -0.92 -38.76 -0.79
CA ASN A 77 0.16 -39.69 -1.17
C ASN A 77 1.44 -38.99 -1.66
N ASN A 78 2.63 -39.25 -1.11
CA ASN A 78 3.05 -40.09 0.02
C ASN A 78 4.41 -39.59 0.51
N PHE A 79 4.68 -39.59 1.83
CA PHE A 79 5.90 -40.12 2.46
C PHE A 79 5.73 -40.12 3.99
N TYR A 80 6.19 -41.18 4.65
CA TYR A 80 5.86 -41.53 6.03
C TYR A 80 6.72 -40.81 7.07
N TYR A 81 6.14 -40.45 8.22
CA TYR A 81 6.67 -40.76 9.57
C TYR A 81 5.57 -40.70 10.63
N GLU A 82 5.72 -41.52 11.67
CA GLU A 82 4.79 -41.71 12.81
C GLU A 82 5.49 -41.20 14.10
N ILE A 83 4.83 -40.84 15.21
CA ILE A 83 3.41 -40.94 15.67
C ILE A 83 3.10 -39.68 16.55
N GLU A 84 1.87 -39.30 16.95
CA GLU A 84 1.07 -39.84 18.08
C GLU A 84 -0.27 -39.05 18.19
N GLU A 85 -1.30 -39.63 18.83
CA GLU A 85 -2.69 -39.12 18.79
C GLU A 85 -2.98 -37.94 19.74
N LEU A 86 -3.76 -36.96 19.25
CA LEU A 86 -4.60 -36.09 20.10
C LEU A 86 -6.03 -36.06 19.54
N THR A 87 -6.99 -36.33 20.42
CA THR A 87 -8.38 -36.68 20.11
C THR A 87 -9.19 -35.56 19.46
N LEU A 88 -9.78 -35.84 18.30
CA LEU A 88 -10.86 -35.03 17.71
C LEU A 88 -12.15 -35.20 18.51
N TYR A 89 -12.66 -34.11 19.09
CA TYR A 89 -14.04 -34.07 19.60
C TYR A 89 -15.03 -33.92 18.44
N PRO A 90 -16.06 -34.78 18.31
CA PRO A 90 -17.14 -34.55 17.36
C PRO A 90 -18.04 -33.42 17.87
N CYS A 91 -18.12 -32.30 17.13
CA CYS A 91 -19.10 -31.27 17.42
C CYS A 91 -20.43 -31.62 16.71
N GLU A 92 -21.48 -31.79 17.50
CA GLU A 92 -22.78 -32.25 17.05
C GLU A 92 -23.45 -31.27 16.07
N SER A 93 -24.31 -31.80 15.19
CA SER A 93 -25.07 -31.04 14.22
C SER A 93 -26.15 -30.17 14.88
N VAL A 94 -25.78 -28.95 15.29
CA VAL A 94 -26.75 -27.95 15.78
C VAL A 94 -27.43 -27.25 14.60
N ALA A 95 -28.75 -27.06 14.74
CA ALA A 95 -29.65 -26.70 13.65
C ALA A 95 -29.30 -25.40 12.91
N ARG A 96 -29.58 -25.39 11.59
CA ARG A 96 -29.56 -24.19 10.74
C ARG A 96 -30.62 -23.18 11.21
N THR A 97 -30.23 -22.24 12.07
CA THR A 97 -30.91 -20.95 12.18
C THR A 97 -30.28 -20.00 11.17
N ASN A 98 -31.10 -19.47 10.25
CA ASN A 98 -30.65 -18.57 9.19
C ASN A 98 -30.30 -17.19 9.75
N ASN A 99 -29.13 -17.08 10.38
CA ASN A 99 -28.48 -15.83 10.69
C ASN A 99 -27.17 -15.77 9.88
N VAL A 100 -27.28 -15.41 8.60
CA VAL A 100 -26.14 -15.23 7.71
C VAL A 100 -25.37 -13.99 8.18
N MET A 101 -24.48 -14.18 9.14
CA MET A 101 -23.48 -13.18 9.50
C MET A 101 -22.66 -12.90 8.23
N SER A 102 -22.69 -11.65 7.77
CA SER A 102 -21.94 -11.19 6.61
C SER A 102 -20.46 -11.47 6.78
N SER A 103 -19.81 -11.96 5.71
CA SER A 103 -18.35 -12.01 5.64
C SER A 103 -17.74 -10.63 5.92
N SER A 104 -16.59 -10.63 6.57
CA SER A 104 -15.80 -9.43 6.85
C SER A 104 -14.71 -9.29 5.78
N TYR A 105 -14.46 -8.07 5.33
CA TYR A 105 -13.47 -7.78 4.30
C TYR A 105 -12.49 -6.75 4.84
N VAL A 106 -11.21 -7.12 4.90
CA VAL A 106 -10.15 -6.34 5.56
C VAL A 106 -9.03 -6.05 4.56
N VAL A 107 -8.53 -4.82 4.56
CA VAL A 107 -7.41 -4.38 3.71
C VAL A 107 -6.18 -4.14 4.58
N VAL A 108 -5.08 -4.82 4.25
CA VAL A 108 -3.79 -4.75 4.93
C VAL A 108 -2.76 -4.19 3.95
N GLN A 109 -2.34 -2.94 4.10
CA GLN A 109 -1.11 -2.47 3.43
C GLN A 109 0.10 -2.90 4.26
N LEU A 110 1.00 -3.66 3.63
CA LEU A 110 2.18 -4.24 4.27
C LEU A 110 3.47 -3.61 3.73
N GLY A 111 4.29 -3.01 4.61
CA GLY A 111 5.61 -2.48 4.25
C GLY A 111 6.63 -2.59 5.40
N SER A 112 7.91 -2.42 5.07
CA SER A 112 9.03 -2.65 6.01
C SER A 112 9.07 -1.70 7.20
N ARG A 113 8.46 -0.51 7.09
CA ARG A 113 8.41 0.48 8.19
C ARG A 113 7.01 0.64 8.80
N VAL A 114 5.95 0.29 8.07
CA VAL A 114 4.57 0.55 8.46
C VAL A 114 3.61 -0.53 7.95
N ILE A 115 2.65 -0.94 8.79
CA ILE A 115 1.44 -1.66 8.40
C ILE A 115 0.26 -0.70 8.51
N ARG A 116 -0.67 -0.74 7.56
CA ARG A 116 -1.99 -0.09 7.67
C ARG A 116 -3.08 -1.12 7.51
N ILE A 117 -4.09 -1.10 8.38
CA ILE A 117 -5.16 -2.10 8.41
C ILE A 117 -6.52 -1.44 8.70
N GLY A 118 -7.57 -1.90 8.05
CA GLY A 118 -8.96 -1.40 8.21
C GLY A 118 -9.95 -2.20 7.38
N HIS A 119 -11.23 -1.82 7.39
CA HIS A 119 -12.24 -2.54 6.63
C HIS A 119 -12.26 -2.10 5.16
N CYS A 120 -12.68 -3.00 4.28
CA CYS A 120 -13.00 -2.66 2.90
C CYS A 120 -14.17 -1.67 2.84
N GLY A 121 -14.02 -0.61 2.04
CA GLY A 121 -15.00 0.47 1.91
C GLY A 121 -14.77 1.65 2.86
N ASP A 122 -13.91 1.51 3.88
CA ASP A 122 -13.51 2.65 4.72
C ASP A 122 -12.64 3.63 3.91
N PRO A 123 -12.75 4.96 4.16
CA PRO A 123 -11.99 5.98 3.46
C PRO A 123 -10.55 6.12 3.98
N GLU A 124 -10.23 5.54 5.14
CA GLU A 124 -8.93 5.59 5.78
C GLU A 124 -8.67 4.31 6.59
N PRO A 125 -7.42 3.91 6.82
CA PRO A 125 -7.10 2.72 7.61
C PRO A 125 -7.42 2.93 9.09
N LEU A 126 -8.20 2.01 9.67
CA LEU A 126 -8.57 1.97 11.08
C LEU A 126 -7.36 2.01 12.04
N LEU A 127 -6.23 1.41 11.64
CA LEU A 127 -4.99 1.39 12.40
C LEU A 127 -3.77 1.53 11.48
N THR A 128 -2.83 2.38 11.87
CA THR A 128 -1.48 2.47 11.31
C THR A 128 -0.47 2.07 12.39
N TYR A 129 0.30 1.02 12.15
CA TYR A 129 1.33 0.52 13.07
C TYR A 129 2.72 0.69 12.46
N PHE A 130 3.63 1.33 13.20
CA PHE A 130 5.03 1.47 12.82
C PHE A 130 5.87 0.39 13.49
N TRP A 131 6.66 -0.34 12.69
CA TRP A 131 7.59 -1.33 13.22
C TRP A 131 8.71 -0.63 14.01
N PRO A 132 9.14 -1.18 15.16
CA PRO A 132 10.48 -0.92 15.66
C PRO A 132 11.53 -1.30 14.61
N ILE A 133 12.69 -0.63 14.64
CA ILE A 133 13.82 -0.92 13.75
C ILE A 133 14.19 -2.41 13.92
N ASP A 134 14.51 -3.09 12.81
CA ASP A 134 14.88 -4.52 12.73
C ASP A 134 13.83 -5.54 13.23
N GLN A 135 12.57 -5.13 13.45
CA GLN A 135 11.49 -6.03 13.87
C GLN A 135 10.43 -6.31 12.79
N ALA A 136 10.54 -5.67 11.63
CA ALA A 136 9.68 -5.93 10.49
C ALA A 136 9.72 -7.40 10.09
N TYR A 137 8.55 -7.96 9.73
CA TYR A 137 8.41 -9.33 9.26
C TYR A 137 8.85 -10.44 10.25
N ASN A 138 9.02 -10.13 11.53
CA ASN A 138 9.22 -11.15 12.56
C ASN A 138 7.93 -11.95 12.76
N GLU A 139 7.92 -13.22 12.38
CA GLU A 139 6.71 -14.09 12.37
C GLU A 139 5.97 -14.08 13.73
N ARG A 140 6.69 -14.27 14.84
CA ARG A 140 6.09 -14.30 16.20
C ARG A 140 5.47 -12.96 16.61
N LEU A 141 6.16 -11.84 16.35
CA LEU A 141 5.63 -10.51 16.62
C LEU A 141 4.39 -10.26 15.76
N THR A 142 4.47 -10.61 14.48
CA THR A 142 3.41 -10.42 13.49
C THR A 142 2.16 -11.22 13.86
N THR A 143 2.28 -12.51 14.19
CA THR A 143 1.14 -13.32 14.68
C THR A 143 0.49 -12.72 15.92
N ARG A 144 1.28 -12.20 16.87
CA ARG A 144 0.75 -11.55 18.07
C ARG A 144 0.00 -10.26 17.73
N LEU A 145 0.54 -9.43 16.86
CA LEU A 145 -0.07 -8.17 16.43
C LEU A 145 -1.39 -8.42 15.71
N PHE A 146 -1.42 -9.28 14.68
CA PHE A 146 -2.67 -9.59 13.97
C PHE A 146 -3.70 -10.29 14.87
N ARG A 147 -3.29 -11.17 15.78
CA ARG A 147 -4.21 -11.77 16.78
C ARG A 147 -4.86 -10.72 17.67
N GLN A 148 -4.10 -9.71 18.09
CA GLN A 148 -4.63 -8.57 18.84
C GLN A 148 -5.58 -7.75 17.95
N TRP A 149 -5.13 -7.31 16.77
CA TRP A 149 -5.89 -6.41 15.90
C TRP A 149 -7.22 -6.97 15.41
N VAL A 150 -7.30 -8.28 15.17
CA VAL A 150 -8.55 -8.95 14.81
C VAL A 150 -9.59 -8.90 15.93
N GLN A 151 -9.14 -8.93 17.20
CA GLN A 151 -10.01 -8.79 18.37
C GLN A 151 -10.35 -7.31 18.66
N ASP A 152 -9.34 -6.44 18.60
CA ASP A 152 -9.42 -4.99 18.84
C ASP A 152 -8.24 -4.31 18.10
N PRO A 153 -8.48 -3.46 17.07
CA PRO A 153 -9.72 -2.73 16.81
C PRO A 153 -10.68 -3.31 15.76
N LEU A 154 -10.32 -4.34 14.97
CA LEU A 154 -11.16 -4.80 13.85
C LEU A 154 -12.45 -5.50 14.28
N MET A 155 -12.44 -6.21 15.41
CA MET A 155 -13.60 -6.95 15.94
C MET A 155 -14.25 -7.94 14.95
N VAL A 156 -13.46 -8.71 14.17
CA VAL A 156 -13.96 -9.63 13.12
C VAL A 156 -13.86 -11.13 13.49
N ASP A 157 -14.75 -11.97 12.95
CA ASP A 157 -14.63 -13.46 13.01
C ASP A 157 -13.69 -13.93 11.90
N CYS A 158 -12.47 -14.36 12.25
CA CYS A 158 -11.44 -14.77 11.29
C CYS A 158 -11.97 -15.70 10.19
N ARG A 159 -12.79 -16.69 10.60
CA ARG A 159 -13.28 -17.79 9.73
C ARG A 159 -14.25 -17.33 8.66
N LYS A 160 -14.65 -16.06 8.70
CA LYS A 160 -15.52 -15.38 7.71
C LYS A 160 -14.84 -14.10 7.19
N THR A 161 -13.55 -13.93 7.46
CA THR A 161 -12.78 -12.75 7.08
C THR A 161 -11.96 -13.06 5.84
N HIS A 162 -12.07 -12.21 4.83
CA HIS A 162 -11.28 -12.22 3.61
C HIS A 162 -10.32 -11.02 3.66
N VAL A 163 -9.04 -11.23 3.37
CA VAL A 163 -7.99 -10.21 3.51
C VAL A 163 -7.36 -9.87 2.16
N LEU A 164 -7.43 -8.60 1.78
CA LEU A 164 -6.61 -8.06 0.69
C LEU A 164 -5.31 -7.51 1.28
N VAL A 165 -4.18 -8.13 0.96
CA VAL A 165 -2.84 -7.62 1.27
C VAL A 165 -2.36 -6.76 0.11
N VAL A 166 -2.24 -5.46 0.35
CA VAL A 166 -1.55 -4.53 -0.55
C VAL A 166 -0.07 -4.54 -0.19
N GLU A 167 0.72 -5.21 -1.01
CA GLU A 167 2.15 -5.47 -0.80
C GLU A 167 3.03 -4.54 -1.64
N ASN A 168 4.26 -4.28 -1.19
CA ASN A 168 5.24 -3.67 -2.07
C ASN A 168 5.62 -4.61 -3.21
N VAL A 169 5.86 -4.04 -4.39
CA VAL A 169 6.37 -4.73 -5.58
C VAL A 169 7.54 -5.66 -5.22
N LEU A 170 8.54 -5.22 -4.45
CA LEU A 170 9.71 -6.04 -4.11
C LEU A 170 9.54 -6.93 -2.86
N LEU A 171 8.33 -7.20 -2.38
CA LEU A 171 8.13 -8.01 -1.19
C LEU A 171 8.63 -9.46 -1.40
N PRO A 172 9.61 -9.97 -0.62
CA PRO A 172 10.15 -11.32 -0.82
C PRO A 172 9.09 -12.42 -0.69
N VAL A 173 9.21 -13.46 -1.52
CA VAL A 173 8.27 -14.59 -1.55
C VAL A 173 8.23 -15.32 -0.20
N GLU A 174 9.35 -15.37 0.51
CA GLU A 174 9.49 -15.94 1.86
C GLU A 174 8.62 -15.18 2.87
N THR A 175 8.56 -13.85 2.74
CA THR A 175 7.70 -12.98 3.54
C THR A 175 6.23 -13.18 3.19
N LYS A 176 5.88 -13.33 1.91
CA LYS A 176 4.50 -13.67 1.48
C LYS A 176 4.05 -15.01 2.06
N LYS A 177 4.90 -16.05 1.98
CA LYS A 177 4.66 -17.37 2.58
C LYS A 177 4.50 -17.29 4.10
N MET A 178 5.29 -16.46 4.79
CA MET A 178 5.17 -16.23 6.23
C MET A 178 3.84 -15.57 6.59
N MET A 179 3.47 -14.48 5.91
CA MET A 179 2.16 -13.83 6.10
C MET A 179 0.99 -14.80 5.86
N ALA A 180 1.06 -15.62 4.81
CA ALA A 180 0.04 -16.64 4.53
C ALA A 180 -0.10 -17.67 5.66
N ARG A 181 1.02 -18.16 6.24
CA ARG A 181 0.98 -19.04 7.44
C ARG A 181 0.32 -18.35 8.63
N ILE A 182 0.65 -17.09 8.90
CA ILE A 182 0.07 -16.34 10.02
C ILE A 182 -1.45 -16.23 9.87
N PHE A 183 -1.93 -15.88 8.68
CA PHE A 183 -3.37 -15.80 8.42
C PHE A 183 -4.05 -17.17 8.50
N GLN A 184 -3.36 -18.25 8.11
CA GLN A 184 -3.83 -19.63 8.30
C GLN A 184 -3.91 -20.02 9.80
N GLU A 185 -2.91 -19.68 10.63
CA GLU A 185 -2.92 -19.87 12.09
C GLU A 185 -4.04 -19.08 12.79
N LEU A 186 -4.43 -17.94 12.22
CA LEU A 186 -5.56 -17.14 12.69
C LEU A 186 -6.90 -17.65 12.17
N CYS A 187 -6.92 -18.67 11.29
CA CYS A 187 -8.10 -19.19 10.61
C CYS A 187 -8.85 -18.15 9.75
N ILE A 188 -8.10 -17.28 9.04
CA ILE A 188 -8.64 -16.38 8.02
C ILE A 188 -9.17 -17.19 6.83
N ALA A 189 -10.30 -16.80 6.26
CA ALA A 189 -10.96 -17.55 5.18
C ALA A 189 -10.24 -17.44 3.83
N GLU A 190 -9.74 -16.25 3.50
CA GLU A 190 -9.07 -15.95 2.22
C GLU A 190 -7.99 -14.89 2.41
N VAL A 191 -6.89 -15.00 1.65
CA VAL A 191 -5.87 -13.96 1.52
C VAL A 191 -5.49 -13.76 0.04
N ILE A 192 -5.65 -12.54 -0.47
CA ILE A 192 -5.23 -12.10 -1.80
C ILE A 192 -4.04 -11.15 -1.63
N PHE A 193 -2.99 -11.26 -2.46
CA PHE A 193 -1.88 -10.29 -2.50
C PHE A 193 -1.91 -9.46 -3.80
N ILE A 194 -1.77 -8.14 -3.70
CA ILE A 194 -1.76 -7.21 -4.84
C ILE A 194 -0.69 -6.12 -4.68
N PRO A 195 0.07 -5.77 -5.73
CA PRO A 195 1.04 -4.68 -5.69
C PRO A 195 0.45 -3.30 -5.35
N ASP A 196 1.12 -2.59 -4.45
CA ASP A 196 0.84 -1.21 -4.06
C ASP A 196 0.82 -0.25 -5.25
N ALA A 197 1.75 -0.36 -6.18
CA ALA A 197 1.79 0.48 -7.39
C ALA A 197 0.51 0.41 -8.24
N LEU A 198 -0.10 -0.78 -8.38
CA LEU A 198 -1.39 -0.91 -9.07
C LEU A 198 -2.49 -0.19 -8.29
N MET A 199 -2.48 -0.31 -6.96
CA MET A 199 -3.46 0.33 -6.09
C MET A 199 -3.28 1.85 -6.04
N CYS A 200 -2.06 2.38 -6.12
CA CYS A 200 -1.79 3.81 -6.27
C CYS A 200 -2.46 4.40 -7.52
N LEU A 201 -2.47 3.67 -8.64
CA LEU A 201 -3.16 4.11 -9.86
C LEU A 201 -4.68 3.96 -9.77
N VAL A 202 -5.19 2.86 -9.18
CA VAL A 202 -6.63 2.70 -8.90
C VAL A 202 -7.15 3.85 -8.02
N ALA A 203 -6.41 4.21 -6.98
CA ALA A 203 -6.70 5.33 -6.08
C ALA A 203 -6.65 6.72 -6.76
N ALA A 204 -5.97 6.83 -7.91
CA ALA A 204 -5.94 8.03 -8.75
C ALA A 204 -6.97 7.99 -9.91
N GLY A 205 -7.75 6.90 -10.04
CA GLY A 205 -8.68 6.70 -11.16
C GLY A 205 -8.00 6.35 -12.49
N LEU A 206 -6.76 5.85 -12.45
CA LEU A 206 -5.89 5.61 -13.60
C LEU A 206 -5.76 4.11 -13.91
N ARG A 207 -5.43 3.80 -15.17
CA ARG A 207 -5.05 2.45 -15.64
C ARG A 207 -3.63 2.35 -16.19
N ASN A 208 -3.08 3.49 -16.60
CA ASN A 208 -1.80 3.63 -17.29
C ASN A 208 -1.04 4.77 -16.61
N GLY A 209 0.22 4.60 -16.25
CA GLY A 209 1.02 5.62 -15.55
C GLY A 209 2.38 5.13 -15.08
N LEU A 210 3.18 6.04 -14.53
CA LEU A 210 4.43 5.75 -13.84
C LEU A 210 4.24 5.96 -12.34
N VAL A 211 4.48 4.94 -11.51
CA VAL A 211 4.49 5.11 -10.06
C VAL A 211 5.93 5.27 -9.59
N ILE A 212 6.22 6.40 -8.94
CA ILE A 212 7.48 6.65 -8.24
C ILE A 212 7.23 6.31 -6.77
N ASP A 213 7.61 5.11 -6.33
CA ASP A 213 7.44 4.69 -4.94
C ASP A 213 8.72 4.92 -4.15
N VAL A 214 8.68 5.88 -3.20
CA VAL A 214 9.78 6.13 -2.28
C VAL A 214 9.56 5.29 -1.02
N GLY A 215 9.83 3.99 -1.14
CA GLY A 215 9.72 3.01 -0.07
C GLY A 215 10.76 3.20 1.04
N TRP A 216 10.72 2.34 2.06
CA TRP A 216 11.72 2.37 3.14
C TRP A 216 13.07 1.75 2.69
N GLU A 217 13.04 0.56 2.10
CA GLU A 217 14.27 -0.11 1.63
C GLU A 217 14.76 0.42 0.28
N HIS A 218 13.82 0.70 -0.63
CA HIS A 218 14.12 1.01 -2.04
C HIS A 218 13.31 2.20 -2.55
N LEU A 219 13.87 2.87 -3.54
CA LEU A 219 13.20 3.79 -4.44
C LEU A 219 12.89 3.04 -5.75
N LEU A 220 11.66 3.14 -6.24
CA LEU A 220 11.19 2.38 -7.41
C LEU A 220 10.56 3.31 -8.46
N ALA A 221 10.86 3.08 -9.73
CA ALA A 221 10.10 3.63 -10.85
C ALA A 221 9.37 2.49 -11.57
N ILE A 222 8.04 2.46 -11.42
CA ILE A 222 7.19 1.32 -11.74
C ILE A 222 6.21 1.72 -12.84
N PRO A 223 6.54 1.49 -14.13
CA PRO A 223 5.65 1.78 -15.24
C PRO A 223 4.54 0.73 -15.30
N VAL A 224 3.30 1.20 -15.46
CA VAL A 224 2.11 0.37 -15.54
C VAL A 224 1.33 0.73 -16.81
N ALA A 225 0.95 -0.28 -17.58
CA ALA A 225 0.00 -0.13 -18.68
C ALA A 225 -1.16 -1.11 -18.53
N ASP A 226 -2.39 -0.61 -18.70
CA ASP A 226 -3.66 -1.31 -18.49
C ASP A 226 -3.68 -2.20 -17.22
N LEU A 227 -3.24 -1.62 -16.10
CA LEU A 227 -3.09 -2.25 -14.78
C LEU A 227 -2.14 -3.47 -14.75
N ARG A 228 -1.16 -3.52 -15.64
CA ARG A 228 -0.06 -4.48 -15.65
C ARG A 228 1.28 -3.75 -15.49
N ILE A 229 2.12 -4.21 -14.57
CA ILE A 229 3.49 -3.71 -14.43
C ILE A 229 4.28 -4.08 -15.70
N LEU A 230 5.08 -3.14 -16.19
CA LEU A 230 5.93 -3.32 -17.36
C LEU A 230 7.37 -3.57 -16.91
N ASP A 231 7.71 -4.84 -16.69
CA ASP A 231 9.02 -5.26 -16.17
C ASP A 231 10.21 -4.72 -16.99
N CYS A 232 10.02 -4.43 -18.28
CA CYS A 232 11.03 -3.84 -19.15
C CYS A 232 11.44 -2.40 -18.81
N GLY A 233 10.69 -1.69 -17.96
CA GLY A 233 11.05 -0.38 -17.44
C GLY A 233 10.93 -0.29 -15.92
N LEU A 234 10.84 -1.42 -15.22
CA LEU A 234 10.86 -1.44 -13.75
C LEU A 234 12.30 -1.18 -13.27
N GLU A 235 12.53 0.01 -12.72
CA GLU A 235 13.85 0.41 -12.22
C GLU A 235 13.85 0.49 -10.68
N ILE A 236 14.98 0.12 -10.08
CA ILE A 236 15.17 -0.03 -8.63
C ILE A 236 16.42 0.72 -8.19
N SER A 237 16.34 1.43 -7.08
CA SER A 237 17.47 2.08 -6.40
C SER A 237 17.43 1.81 -4.90
N THR A 238 18.60 1.71 -4.26
CA THR A 238 18.78 1.55 -2.81
C THR A 238 18.56 2.85 -2.03
N LYS A 239 18.34 3.98 -2.72
CA LYS A 239 18.08 5.31 -2.13
C LYS A 239 16.66 5.48 -1.58
N GLY A 240 16.19 4.49 -0.81
CA GLY A 240 14.93 4.54 -0.07
C GLY A 240 15.01 5.37 1.22
N GLY A 241 13.92 5.34 1.99
CA GLY A 241 13.79 6.02 3.28
C GLY A 241 14.85 5.64 4.33
N HIS A 242 15.39 4.41 4.27
CA HIS A 242 16.47 3.96 5.14
C HIS A 242 17.81 4.63 4.81
N TRP A 243 18.17 4.72 3.52
CA TRP A 243 19.33 5.50 3.07
C TRP A 243 19.18 6.97 3.51
N LEU A 244 18.00 7.54 3.31
CA LEU A 244 17.69 8.92 3.67
C LEU A 244 17.79 9.17 5.18
N ALA A 245 17.26 8.27 6.00
CA ALA A 245 17.40 8.31 7.44
C ALA A 245 18.88 8.25 7.86
N ARG A 246 19.71 7.43 7.22
CA ARG A 246 21.16 7.40 7.49
C ARG A 246 21.84 8.72 7.12
N GLN A 247 21.50 9.35 6.00
CA GLN A 247 22.06 10.65 5.63
C GLN A 247 21.66 11.74 6.65
N ILE A 248 20.39 11.80 7.04
CA ILE A 248 19.89 12.77 8.03
C ILE A 248 20.50 12.52 9.42
N SER A 249 20.46 11.29 9.93
CA SER A 249 21.00 10.92 11.24
C SER A 249 22.52 11.09 11.37
N SER A 250 23.26 11.14 10.25
CA SER A 250 24.69 11.47 10.25
C SER A 250 24.97 12.94 10.63
N VAL A 251 23.97 13.81 10.54
CA VAL A 251 24.07 15.26 10.77
C VAL A 251 23.18 15.72 11.92
N ILE A 252 21.94 15.24 12.00
CA ILE A 252 20.91 15.66 12.96
C ILE A 252 20.50 14.42 13.77
N ARG A 253 20.64 14.45 15.10
CA ARG A 253 20.18 13.33 15.95
C ARG A 253 18.65 13.33 16.01
N THR A 254 18.03 12.42 15.26
CA THR A 254 16.58 12.34 15.05
C THR A 254 16.11 10.90 15.00
N GLU A 255 14.89 10.64 15.47
CA GLU A 255 14.27 9.33 15.37
C GLU A 255 13.65 9.12 13.97
N PRO A 256 13.58 7.88 13.42
CA PRO A 256 13.04 7.68 12.07
C PRO A 256 11.51 7.83 11.96
N SER A 257 10.83 8.23 13.04
CA SER A 257 9.44 8.74 13.01
C SER A 257 9.35 10.14 12.43
N ASP A 258 10.39 10.93 12.61
CA ASP A 258 10.37 12.39 12.38
C ASP A 258 10.84 12.72 10.94
N LEU A 259 11.20 11.69 10.17
CA LEU A 259 11.82 11.79 8.86
C LEU A 259 11.00 12.64 7.89
N ASP A 260 9.70 12.38 7.79
CA ASP A 260 8.78 13.10 6.90
C ASP A 260 8.78 14.61 7.21
N GLU A 261 8.70 14.99 8.50
CA GLU A 261 8.72 16.40 8.95
C GLU A 261 10.10 17.06 8.74
N ILE A 262 11.19 16.34 8.99
CA ILE A 262 12.55 16.83 8.76
C ILE A 262 12.77 17.08 7.26
N VAL A 263 12.44 16.13 6.40
CA VAL A 263 12.64 16.26 4.95
C VAL A 263 11.81 17.42 4.40
N GLU A 264 10.55 17.56 4.82
CA GLU A 264 9.71 18.72 4.46
C GLU A 264 10.32 20.03 4.97
N THR A 265 10.82 20.06 6.20
CA THR A 265 11.50 21.22 6.80
C THR A 265 12.79 21.59 6.08
N VAL A 266 13.56 20.61 5.60
CA VAL A 266 14.83 20.80 4.89
C VAL A 266 14.59 21.29 3.47
N LEU A 267 13.58 20.78 2.77
CA LEU A 267 13.30 21.13 1.38
C LEU A 267 12.47 22.42 1.23
N SER A 268 11.55 22.72 2.17
CA SER A 268 10.73 23.95 2.13
C SER A 268 11.52 25.23 2.47
N LYS A 269 12.58 25.14 3.27
CA LYS A 269 13.30 26.31 3.80
C LYS A 269 14.37 26.85 2.85
N THR A 270 14.06 27.99 2.24
CA THR A 270 15.00 28.79 1.42
C THR A 270 15.81 29.84 2.19
N SER A 271 15.68 29.94 3.52
CA SER A 271 16.36 30.97 4.33
C SER A 271 17.08 30.45 5.57
N LYS A 272 18.20 31.11 5.94
CA LYS A 272 19.10 30.90 7.10
C LYS A 272 19.06 29.50 7.79
N LEU A 273 19.17 28.43 7.01
CA LEU A 273 19.50 27.11 7.53
C LEU A 273 20.90 27.10 8.15
N SER A 274 21.10 26.30 9.20
CA SER A 274 22.43 26.01 9.77
C SER A 274 23.31 25.30 8.74
N ILE A 275 24.63 25.35 8.92
CA ILE A 275 25.59 24.76 7.98
C ILE A 275 25.34 23.26 7.81
N GLU A 276 25.09 22.58 8.92
CA GLU A 276 24.66 21.18 9.01
C GLU A 276 23.43 20.88 8.15
N VAL A 277 22.34 21.63 8.35
CA VAL A 277 21.07 21.38 7.64
C VAL A 277 21.19 21.67 6.14
N ARG A 278 22.04 22.62 5.73
CA ARG A 278 22.37 22.83 4.30
C ARG A 278 23.15 21.66 3.69
N SER A 279 24.01 21.00 4.46
CA SER A 279 24.70 19.79 4.00
C SER A 279 23.70 18.68 3.68
N VAL A 280 22.71 18.47 4.56
CA VAL A 280 21.58 17.56 4.31
C VAL A 280 20.80 18.00 3.07
N GLN A 281 20.36 19.26 3.00
CA GLN A 281 19.60 19.80 1.86
C GLN A 281 20.31 19.56 0.52
N LYS A 282 21.63 19.81 0.49
CA LYS A 282 22.47 19.54 -0.68
C LYS A 282 22.42 18.07 -1.09
N LYS A 283 22.59 17.13 -0.15
CA LYS A 283 22.47 15.69 -0.42
C LYS A 283 21.08 15.29 -0.92
N LEU A 284 20.00 15.88 -0.40
CA LEU A 284 18.66 15.58 -0.88
C LEU A 284 18.48 15.98 -2.35
N ILE A 285 18.97 17.17 -2.72
CA ILE A 285 18.85 17.68 -4.07
C ILE A 285 19.77 16.93 -5.03
N GLU A 286 21.05 16.74 -4.67
CA GLU A 286 22.06 16.15 -5.55
C GLU A 286 22.04 14.62 -5.59
N GLU A 287 21.86 13.94 -4.44
CA GLU A 287 22.00 12.49 -4.34
C GLU A 287 20.65 11.74 -4.36
N LEU A 288 19.54 12.33 -3.90
CA LEU A 288 18.21 11.69 -3.90
C LEU A 288 17.32 12.14 -5.07
N ILE A 289 17.19 13.44 -5.30
CA ILE A 289 16.35 13.98 -6.38
C ILE A 289 17.06 13.85 -7.74
N GLY A 290 18.35 14.18 -7.80
CA GLY A 290 19.19 14.04 -8.99
C GLY A 290 19.37 15.36 -9.75
N GLN A 291 20.14 15.32 -10.84
CA GLN A 291 20.39 16.48 -11.70
C GLN A 291 20.57 16.05 -13.15
N ASP A 292 19.98 16.80 -14.08
CA ASP A 292 19.92 16.56 -15.54
C ASP A 292 21.27 16.29 -16.27
N ASN A 293 22.41 16.36 -15.58
CA ASN A 293 23.75 16.15 -16.13
C ASN A 293 24.68 15.31 -15.22
N ALA A 294 24.16 14.65 -14.17
CA ALA A 294 24.96 13.81 -13.28
C ALA A 294 25.05 12.37 -13.81
N SER A 295 26.25 11.91 -14.17
CA SER A 295 26.46 10.61 -14.81
C SER A 295 27.36 9.65 -14.03
N ASP A 296 27.59 9.92 -12.74
CA ASP A 296 28.56 9.22 -11.89
C ASP A 296 27.85 8.64 -10.65
N PHE A 297 26.85 7.80 -10.91
CA PHE A 297 26.12 7.03 -9.90
C PHE A 297 26.36 5.55 -10.11
N ASP A 298 26.52 4.80 -9.02
CA ASP A 298 26.49 3.34 -9.06
C ASP A 298 25.12 2.85 -9.57
N SER A 299 25.11 1.72 -10.28
CA SER A 299 23.95 1.22 -11.03
C SER A 299 22.71 0.90 -10.19
N ASP A 300 22.88 0.71 -8.88
CA ASP A 300 21.83 0.48 -7.89
C ASP A 300 21.60 1.69 -6.96
N GLU A 301 22.28 2.81 -7.20
CA GLU A 301 22.17 4.06 -6.43
C GLU A 301 21.62 5.23 -7.28
N PHE A 302 20.79 4.98 -8.30
CA PHE A 302 20.21 6.07 -9.08
C PHE A 302 19.29 6.98 -8.23
N PRO A 303 19.42 8.31 -8.33
CA PRO A 303 18.42 9.26 -7.80
C PRO A 303 17.11 9.21 -8.62
N ILE A 304 16.07 9.93 -8.15
CA ILE A 304 14.72 9.93 -8.73
C ILE A 304 14.72 10.30 -10.22
N PHE A 305 15.43 11.36 -10.64
CA PHE A 305 15.39 11.84 -12.02
C PHE A 305 15.96 10.81 -13.01
N GLU A 306 17.15 10.29 -12.74
CA GLU A 306 17.84 9.29 -13.54
C GLU A 306 17.05 7.97 -13.56
N LEU A 307 16.52 7.53 -12.41
CA LEU A 307 15.68 6.33 -12.32
C LEU A 307 14.40 6.44 -13.16
N VAL A 308 13.72 7.59 -13.13
CA VAL A 308 12.54 7.87 -13.95
C VAL A 308 12.87 7.93 -15.44
N SER A 309 14.02 8.51 -15.78
CA SER A 309 14.48 8.64 -17.16
C SER A 309 14.84 7.28 -17.77
N CYS A 310 15.63 6.46 -17.07
CA CYS A 310 15.91 5.07 -17.44
C CYS A 310 14.62 4.25 -17.58
N SER A 311 13.73 4.34 -16.58
CA SER A 311 12.44 3.64 -16.59
C SER A 311 11.61 3.99 -17.81
N HIS A 312 11.49 5.28 -18.14
CA HIS A 312 10.78 5.75 -19.33
C HIS A 312 11.45 5.32 -20.64
N ASP A 313 12.78 5.36 -20.71
CA ASP A 313 13.52 5.13 -21.94
C ASP A 313 13.75 3.66 -22.29
N SER A 314 13.54 2.76 -21.33
CA SER A 314 13.44 1.32 -21.57
C SER A 314 12.07 0.88 -22.11
N LEU A 315 11.04 1.75 -22.07
CA LEU A 315 9.67 1.40 -22.51
C LEU A 315 9.48 1.34 -24.04
N PRO A 316 8.53 0.52 -24.54
CA PRO A 316 8.03 0.62 -25.91
C PRO A 316 7.46 2.01 -26.24
N ILE A 317 7.72 2.49 -27.45
CA ILE A 317 7.37 3.85 -27.90
C ILE A 317 5.86 4.15 -27.73
N ASP A 318 5.01 3.15 -27.98
CA ASP A 318 3.54 3.29 -27.94
C ASP A 318 2.99 3.64 -26.55
N VAL A 319 3.65 3.17 -25.48
CA VAL A 319 3.18 3.39 -24.09
C VAL A 319 3.80 4.63 -23.43
N ARG A 320 5.01 5.05 -23.85
CA ARG A 320 5.75 6.19 -23.28
C ARG A 320 4.88 7.43 -23.11
N LYS A 321 4.15 7.83 -24.16
CA LYS A 321 3.30 9.03 -24.16
C LYS A 321 2.11 8.95 -23.18
N SER A 322 1.61 7.75 -22.86
CA SER A 322 0.53 7.58 -21.89
C SER A 322 1.08 7.58 -20.46
N ILE A 323 2.20 6.89 -20.25
CA ILE A 323 2.87 6.76 -18.94
C ILE A 323 3.43 8.12 -18.47
N LYS A 324 4.11 8.87 -19.35
CA LYS A 324 4.65 10.21 -19.08
C LYS A 324 3.60 11.27 -18.70
N LYS A 325 2.33 11.05 -19.08
CA LYS A 325 1.20 11.93 -18.73
C LYS A 325 0.58 11.66 -17.36
N HIS A 326 0.91 10.53 -16.73
CA HIS A 326 0.24 10.06 -15.53
C HIS A 326 1.28 9.55 -14.53
N VAL A 327 2.06 10.46 -13.96
CA VAL A 327 3.03 10.14 -12.91
C VAL A 327 2.38 10.29 -11.54
N VAL A 328 2.58 9.32 -10.67
CA VAL A 328 2.04 9.29 -9.31
C VAL A 328 3.17 8.98 -8.34
N MET A 329 3.27 9.74 -7.25
CA MET A 329 4.26 9.48 -6.18
C MET A 329 3.63 8.73 -5.00
N SER A 330 4.39 7.79 -4.43
CA SER A 330 3.98 6.93 -3.31
C SER A 330 5.06 6.90 -2.20
N GLY A 331 4.74 6.23 -1.09
CA GLY A 331 5.68 5.95 -0.01
C GLY A 331 5.93 7.15 0.91
N LEU A 332 7.16 7.67 0.91
CA LEU A 332 7.57 8.89 1.60
C LEU A 332 7.17 10.15 0.82
N ALA A 333 7.35 10.16 -0.50
CA ALA A 333 7.14 11.37 -1.31
C ALA A 333 5.67 11.85 -1.34
N SER A 334 4.71 10.95 -1.14
CA SER A 334 3.29 11.31 -0.98
C SER A 334 2.98 12.07 0.33
N ARG A 335 3.92 12.08 1.29
CA ARG A 335 3.80 12.78 2.59
C ARG A 335 4.68 14.01 2.71
N VAL A 336 5.53 14.29 1.72
CA VAL A 336 6.48 15.41 1.70
C VAL A 336 6.21 16.27 0.47
N PRO A 337 5.26 17.23 0.52
CA PRO A 337 4.92 18.10 -0.60
C PRO A 337 6.12 18.80 -1.23
N SER A 338 7.11 19.23 -0.43
CA SER A 338 8.32 19.88 -0.94
C SER A 338 9.19 18.93 -1.77
N LEU A 339 9.25 17.63 -1.46
CA LEU A 339 9.98 16.64 -2.27
C LEU A 339 9.31 16.48 -3.63
N ARG A 340 7.98 16.35 -3.66
CA ARG A 340 7.21 16.29 -4.90
C ARG A 340 7.39 17.55 -5.75
N ALA A 341 7.33 18.75 -5.14
CA ALA A 341 7.53 20.01 -5.86
C ALA A 341 8.92 20.10 -6.52
N HIS A 342 9.98 19.59 -5.87
CA HIS A 342 11.30 19.51 -6.50
C HIS A 342 11.34 18.51 -7.67
N CYS A 343 10.66 17.36 -7.54
CA CYS A 343 10.54 16.41 -8.63
C CYS A 343 9.77 16.99 -9.83
N GLU A 344 8.66 17.70 -9.59
CA GLU A 344 7.88 18.40 -10.63
C GLU A 344 8.68 19.51 -11.35
N MET A 345 9.55 20.24 -10.63
CA MET A 345 10.42 21.26 -11.23
C MET A 345 11.54 20.68 -12.11
N LEU A 346 12.01 19.47 -11.82
CA LEU A 346 13.10 18.81 -12.55
C LEU A 346 12.55 17.95 -13.70
N LEU A 347 11.51 17.16 -13.45
CA LEU A 347 10.81 16.31 -14.41
C LEU A 347 9.66 17.08 -15.10
N GLN A 348 9.92 18.30 -15.60
CA GLN A 348 8.92 19.20 -16.22
C GLN A 348 8.14 18.57 -17.37
N ASP A 349 8.78 17.61 -18.02
CA ASP A 349 8.29 16.87 -19.18
C ASP A 349 7.25 15.78 -18.78
N PHE A 350 7.13 15.49 -17.48
CA PHE A 350 6.23 14.51 -16.90
C PHE A 350 5.08 15.20 -16.16
N CYS A 351 3.86 14.68 -16.29
CA CYS A 351 2.69 15.24 -15.62
C CYS A 351 2.35 14.44 -14.35
N PHE A 352 2.54 15.08 -13.20
CA PHE A 352 2.27 14.52 -11.88
C PHE A 352 0.79 14.68 -11.50
N LEU A 353 0.22 13.62 -10.91
CA LEU A 353 -1.17 13.52 -10.49
C LEU A 353 -1.28 13.08 -9.04
N ASP A 354 -2.35 13.51 -8.38
CA ASP A 354 -2.65 13.14 -7.02
C ASP A 354 -3.17 11.69 -6.94
N THR A 355 -2.84 11.01 -5.84
CA THR A 355 -3.41 9.71 -5.48
C THR A 355 -3.88 9.74 -4.04
N LEU A 356 -4.94 8.99 -3.75
CA LEU A 356 -5.35 8.68 -2.38
C LEU A 356 -4.46 7.58 -1.75
N GLY A 357 -3.53 7.00 -2.52
CA GLY A 357 -2.52 6.06 -2.06
C GLY A 357 -2.99 4.60 -2.06
N PRO A 358 -2.05 3.67 -1.82
CA PRO A 358 -2.23 2.25 -2.11
C PRO A 358 -3.25 1.56 -1.19
N TRP A 359 -3.40 1.98 0.07
CA TRP A 359 -4.40 1.39 0.96
C TRP A 359 -5.83 1.71 0.50
N ILE A 360 -6.11 2.97 0.14
CA ILE A 360 -7.42 3.38 -0.38
C ILE A 360 -7.68 2.73 -1.75
N GLY A 361 -6.66 2.61 -2.59
CA GLY A 361 -6.74 1.86 -3.85
C GLY A 361 -7.13 0.39 -3.64
N GLY A 362 -6.55 -0.26 -2.63
CA GLY A 362 -6.92 -1.61 -2.20
C GLY A 362 -8.36 -1.70 -1.70
N SER A 363 -8.80 -0.73 -0.89
CA SER A 363 -10.19 -0.63 -0.41
C SER A 363 -11.19 -0.54 -1.55
N LEU A 364 -10.97 0.38 -2.50
CA LEU A 364 -11.82 0.56 -3.69
C LEU A 364 -11.78 -0.66 -4.63
N TYR A 365 -10.60 -1.25 -4.83
CA TYR A 365 -10.43 -2.43 -5.67
C TYR A 365 -11.16 -3.65 -5.08
N PHE A 366 -11.01 -3.89 -3.77
CA PHE A 366 -11.66 -5.01 -3.10
C PHE A 366 -13.17 -4.86 -3.15
N GLU A 367 -13.72 -3.67 -2.86
CA GLU A 367 -15.16 -3.39 -2.95
C GLU A 367 -15.70 -3.70 -4.36
N GLN A 368 -14.95 -3.35 -5.41
CA GLN A 368 -15.33 -3.62 -6.78
C GLN A 368 -15.27 -5.12 -7.15
N LEU A 369 -14.34 -5.91 -6.56
CA LEU A 369 -14.36 -7.37 -6.69
C LEU A 369 -15.61 -7.98 -6.06
N LEU A 370 -16.01 -7.50 -4.88
CA LEU A 370 -17.21 -8.01 -4.20
C LEU A 370 -18.46 -7.80 -5.05
N ARG A 371 -18.64 -6.60 -5.62
CA ARG A 371 -19.73 -6.31 -6.56
C ARG A 371 -19.75 -7.28 -7.75
N ILE A 372 -18.58 -7.56 -8.34
CA ILE A 372 -18.44 -8.51 -9.45
C ILE A 372 -18.85 -9.94 -9.04
N SER A 373 -18.48 -10.38 -7.84
CA SER A 373 -18.86 -11.70 -7.29
C SER A 373 -20.33 -11.81 -6.83
N THR A 374 -21.05 -10.69 -6.74
CA THR A 374 -22.51 -10.69 -6.48
C THR A 374 -23.34 -10.56 -7.75
N GLU A 375 -22.79 -10.01 -8.84
CA GLU A 375 -23.46 -9.87 -10.14
C GLU A 375 -23.34 -11.12 -11.01
N ARG A 376 -22.29 -11.91 -10.79
CA ARG A 376 -22.09 -13.22 -11.40
C ARG A 376 -22.16 -14.24 -10.26
N ASP A 377 -22.86 -15.36 -10.44
CA ASP A 377 -22.84 -16.50 -9.51
C ASP A 377 -21.47 -17.25 -9.55
N CYS A 378 -20.36 -16.51 -9.60
CA CYS A 378 -19.00 -17.01 -9.49
C CYS A 378 -18.53 -16.77 -8.06
N GLU A 379 -18.18 -17.83 -7.36
CA GLU A 379 -17.43 -17.70 -6.12
C GLU A 379 -16.09 -17.00 -6.40
N LEU A 380 -15.61 -16.17 -5.46
CA LEU A 380 -14.28 -15.55 -5.53
C LEU A 380 -13.17 -16.61 -5.75
N SER A 381 -13.40 -17.83 -5.25
CA SER A 381 -12.54 -19.02 -5.38
C SER A 381 -12.28 -19.46 -6.83
N GLU A 382 -13.16 -19.13 -7.79
CA GLU A 382 -13.03 -19.53 -9.20
C GLU A 382 -12.11 -18.61 -10.03
N LEU A 383 -11.65 -17.50 -9.46
CA LEU A 383 -10.80 -16.51 -10.14
C LEU A 383 -9.33 -16.96 -10.12
N VAL A 384 -8.94 -17.71 -11.17
CA VAL A 384 -7.61 -18.35 -11.28
C VAL A 384 -6.45 -17.37 -11.56
N PRO A 385 -5.21 -17.63 -11.03
CA PRO A 385 -4.20 -16.56 -10.90
C PRO A 385 -2.88 -16.64 -11.71
N ASN A 386 -2.28 -15.46 -11.98
CA ASN A 386 -0.96 -15.14 -12.61
C ASN A 386 0.08 -14.42 -11.71
N ASP A 387 1.10 -15.09 -11.15
CA ASP A 387 2.06 -14.44 -10.22
C ASP A 387 2.91 -13.51 -11.06
N TRP A 388 2.83 -12.22 -10.75
CA TRP A 388 3.32 -11.20 -11.64
C TRP A 388 4.85 -11.30 -11.79
N HIS A 389 5.56 -11.81 -10.76
CA HIS A 389 6.98 -12.17 -10.86
C HIS A 389 7.24 -13.44 -11.70
N ALA A 390 6.30 -14.38 -11.73
CA ALA A 390 6.54 -15.74 -12.26
C ALA A 390 6.37 -15.86 -13.78
N GLN A 391 5.79 -14.85 -14.45
CA GLN A 391 5.57 -14.71 -15.90
C GLN A 391 5.03 -15.96 -16.67
N ARG A 392 4.52 -16.97 -15.97
CA ARG A 392 4.09 -18.26 -16.55
C ARG A 392 2.58 -18.32 -16.68
N PHE A 393 2.07 -17.75 -17.77
CA PHE A 393 0.70 -17.94 -18.24
C PHE A 393 0.39 -19.44 -18.40
N LYS A 394 -0.35 -20.03 -17.46
CA LYS A 394 -0.87 -21.38 -17.59
C LYS A 394 -2.39 -21.34 -17.74
N VAL A 395 -2.84 -21.52 -18.98
CA VAL A 395 -4.25 -21.76 -19.30
C VAL A 395 -4.59 -23.19 -18.88
N TYR A 396 -5.37 -23.34 -17.80
CA TYR A 396 -6.06 -24.59 -17.51
C TYR A 396 -7.30 -24.71 -18.40
N LYS A 397 -7.57 -25.95 -18.86
CA LYS A 397 -8.73 -26.31 -19.69
C LYS A 397 -9.96 -26.55 -18.83
#